data_AF-A0A2V9MEJ7-F1
#
_entry.id   AF-A0A2V9MEJ7-F1
#
_cell.length_a   1.000
_cell.length_b   1.000
_cell.length_c   1.000
_cell.angle_alpha   90.00
_cell.angle_beta   90.00
_cell.angle_gamma   90.00
#
_symmetry.space_group_name_H-M   'P 1'
#
loop_
_entity.id
_entity.type
_entity.pdbx_description
1 polymer ?
#
loop_
_entity_poly.entity_id
_entity_poly.type
_entity_poly.pdbx_seq_one_letter_code
_entity_poly.pdbx_strand_id
1 'polypeptide(L)'
;MRPVLLAKITLMLAGFLAFQRWNDPARLLAQASDASEGLTAEEKEAVKKAKGSEEQLKIYLEIASERLKAILSLARKGDEEGTAKAVTAYRTAVSAAEDSVAKGQAAGKNMKKALMSLQKATRKFNFSLLQALEKVPENLRQQIQSAYEVSLRVQDSVSIQLEKIEKK
;
A
#
# COMPACT_ATOMS: atom_id res chain seq x y z
N MET A 1 -38.95 -27.23 -6.45
CA MET A 1 -38.90 -25.75 -6.32
C MET A 1 -37.57 -25.36 -5.67
N ARG A 2 -36.90 -24.35 -6.22
CA ARG A 2 -35.45 -24.07 -6.10
C ARG A 2 -35.07 -23.33 -4.79
N PRO A 3 -34.12 -23.81 -3.97
CA PRO A 3 -33.49 -23.02 -2.92
C PRO A 3 -32.14 -22.47 -3.43
N VAL A 4 -32.16 -21.57 -4.42
CA VAL A 4 -30.92 -21.03 -5.03
C VAL A 4 -30.87 -19.49 -4.95
N LEU A 5 -31.96 -18.83 -4.57
CA LEU A 5 -32.07 -17.37 -4.59
C LEU A 5 -31.64 -16.67 -3.29
N LEU A 6 -31.71 -17.35 -2.13
CA LEU A 6 -31.35 -16.75 -0.84
C LEU A 6 -29.83 -16.66 -0.59
N ALA A 7 -29.03 -17.60 -1.11
CA ALA A 7 -27.58 -17.63 -0.87
C ALA A 7 -26.80 -16.52 -1.62
N LYS A 8 -27.37 -15.95 -2.69
CA LYS A 8 -26.70 -14.90 -3.49
C LYS A 8 -26.83 -13.50 -2.87
N ILE A 9 -27.90 -13.24 -2.11
CA ILE A 9 -28.15 -11.91 -1.52
C ILE A 9 -27.26 -11.70 -0.27
N THR A 10 -27.01 -12.75 0.52
CA THR A 10 -26.11 -12.68 1.69
C THR A 10 -24.65 -12.46 1.30
N LEU A 11 -24.20 -13.00 0.15
CA LEU A 11 -22.83 -12.83 -0.32
C LEU A 11 -22.54 -11.40 -0.80
N MET A 12 -23.55 -10.72 -1.37
CA MET A 12 -23.40 -9.31 -1.79
C MET A 12 -23.40 -8.35 -0.59
N LEU A 13 -24.17 -8.62 0.47
CA LEU A 13 -24.15 -7.78 1.68
C LEU A 13 -22.81 -7.84 2.43
N ALA A 14 -22.17 -9.01 2.49
CA ALA A 14 -20.85 -9.17 3.12
C ALA A 14 -19.74 -8.42 2.36
N GLY A 15 -19.81 -8.41 1.02
CA GLY A 15 -18.89 -7.63 0.18
C GLY A 15 -19.08 -6.12 0.34
N PHE A 16 -20.32 -5.65 0.51
CA PHE A 16 -20.63 -4.23 0.71
C PHE A 16 -20.25 -3.73 2.11
N LEU A 17 -20.42 -4.56 3.15
CA LEU A 17 -19.97 -4.24 4.51
C LEU A 17 -18.44 -4.27 4.64
N ALA A 18 -17.73 -5.15 3.92
CA ALA A 18 -16.27 -5.10 3.84
C ALA A 18 -15.77 -3.84 3.13
N PHE A 19 -16.51 -3.36 2.11
CA PHE A 19 -16.18 -2.15 1.37
C PHE A 19 -16.46 -0.86 2.16
N GLN A 20 -17.53 -0.80 2.96
CA GLN A 20 -17.79 0.33 3.87
C GLN A 20 -16.91 0.31 5.13
N ARG A 21 -16.49 -0.87 5.62
CA ARG A 21 -15.58 -1.03 6.77
C ARG A 21 -14.17 -0.46 6.54
N TRP A 22 -13.79 -0.22 5.28
CA TRP A 22 -12.47 0.31 4.90
C TRP A 22 -12.43 1.80 4.56
N ASN A 23 -13.58 2.48 4.46
CA ASN A 23 -13.62 3.86 3.98
C ASN A 23 -13.87 4.90 5.08
N ASP A 24 -13.72 4.50 6.35
CA ASP A 24 -13.95 5.39 7.50
C ASP A 24 -12.68 6.16 7.89
N PRO A 25 -12.63 7.49 7.69
CA PRO A 25 -11.46 8.30 8.03
C PRO A 25 -11.11 8.24 9.52
N ALA A 26 -12.08 7.99 10.42
CA ALA A 26 -11.81 7.84 11.85
C ALA A 26 -11.03 6.55 12.15
N ARG A 27 -11.26 5.49 11.38
CA ARG A 27 -10.54 4.22 11.54
C ARG A 27 -9.15 4.26 10.91
N LEU A 28 -8.99 5.02 9.81
CA LEU A 28 -7.67 5.33 9.24
C LEU A 28 -6.78 6.11 10.23
N LEU A 29 -7.38 7.01 11.00
CA LEU A 29 -6.70 7.73 12.09
C LEU A 29 -6.30 6.79 13.23
N ALA A 30 -7.20 5.91 13.66
CA ALA A 30 -6.91 4.92 14.69
C ALA A 30 -5.80 3.92 14.27
N GLN A 31 -5.85 3.42 13.03
CA GLN A 31 -4.80 2.54 12.50
C GLN A 31 -3.46 3.24 12.30
N ALA A 32 -3.45 4.54 11.97
CA ALA A 32 -2.22 5.32 11.91
C ALA A 32 -1.61 5.51 13.32
N SER A 33 -2.44 5.61 14.36
CA SER A 33 -1.99 5.70 15.75
C SER A 33 -1.33 4.42 16.26
N ASP A 34 -1.86 3.24 15.91
CA ASP A 34 -1.31 1.93 16.31
C ASP A 34 -0.12 1.48 15.46
N ALA A 35 0.09 2.07 14.29
CA ALA A 35 1.17 1.72 13.36
C ALA A 35 2.46 2.53 13.58
N SER A 36 2.76 2.96 14.82
CA SER A 36 4.02 3.65 15.12
C SER A 36 5.27 2.82 14.72
N GLU A 37 5.13 1.50 14.65
CA GLU A 37 6.16 0.54 14.15
C GLU A 37 6.02 0.18 12.66
N GLY A 38 5.16 0.87 11.91
CA GLY A 38 4.99 0.72 10.46
C GLY A 38 3.85 -0.21 10.01
N LEU A 39 3.57 -1.31 10.71
CA LEU A 39 2.44 -2.21 10.41
C LEU A 39 1.66 -2.53 11.69
N THR A 40 0.34 -2.52 11.60
CA THR A 40 -0.55 -2.97 12.67
C THR A 40 -0.49 -4.49 12.87
N ALA A 41 -0.95 -4.99 14.02
CA ALA A 41 -1.02 -6.43 14.28
C ALA A 41 -1.89 -7.17 13.26
N GLU A 42 -3.02 -6.56 12.87
CA GLU A 42 -3.94 -7.12 11.86
C GLU A 42 -3.24 -7.28 10.50
N GLU A 43 -2.47 -6.28 10.08
CA GLU A 43 -1.71 -6.30 8.83
C GLU A 43 -0.57 -7.33 8.87
N LYS A 44 0.17 -7.40 9.99
CA LYS A 44 1.20 -8.42 10.21
C LYS A 44 0.59 -9.82 10.08
N GLU A 45 -0.58 -10.06 10.68
CA GLU A 45 -1.29 -11.33 10.58
C GLU A 45 -1.83 -11.63 9.17
N ALA A 46 -2.34 -10.61 8.45
CA ALA A 46 -2.78 -10.77 7.07
C ALA A 46 -1.63 -11.21 6.16
N VAL A 47 -0.46 -10.60 6.30
CA VAL A 47 0.75 -10.95 5.54
C VAL A 47 1.23 -12.36 5.88
N LYS A 48 1.19 -12.77 7.16
CA LYS A 48 1.56 -14.15 7.57
C LYS A 48 0.64 -15.20 6.96
N LYS A 49 -0.65 -14.90 6.81
CA LYS A 49 -1.65 -15.81 6.23
C LYS A 49 -1.60 -15.89 4.71
N ALA A 50 -0.89 -14.99 4.05
CA ALA A 50 -0.76 -14.98 2.60
C ALA A 50 -0.03 -16.25 2.10
N LYS A 51 -0.55 -16.86 1.04
CA LYS A 51 -0.06 -18.13 0.48
C LYS A 51 1.20 -18.00 -0.37
N GLY A 52 1.79 -16.80 -0.43
CA GLY A 52 3.07 -16.58 -1.08
C GLY A 52 3.37 -15.11 -1.39
N SER A 53 4.54 -14.90 -1.99
CA SER A 53 5.09 -13.59 -2.34
C SER A 53 4.18 -12.67 -3.14
N GLU A 54 3.38 -13.20 -4.06
CA GLU A 54 2.45 -12.38 -4.87
C GLU A 54 1.26 -11.87 -4.04
N GLU A 55 0.74 -12.70 -3.14
CA GLU A 55 -0.36 -12.31 -2.25
C GLU A 55 0.15 -11.35 -1.16
N GLN A 56 1.35 -11.57 -0.63
CA GLN A 56 2.03 -10.64 0.26
C GLN A 56 2.23 -9.27 -0.42
N LEU A 57 2.74 -9.25 -1.65
CA LEU A 57 2.85 -8.02 -2.44
C LEU A 57 1.51 -7.29 -2.52
N LYS A 58 0.43 -8.00 -2.85
CA LYS A 58 -0.90 -7.38 -2.98
C LYS A 58 -1.34 -6.73 -1.66
N ILE A 59 -1.19 -7.43 -0.54
CA ILE A 59 -1.52 -6.91 0.79
C ILE A 59 -0.68 -5.66 1.10
N TYR A 60 0.62 -5.69 0.86
CA TYR A 60 1.48 -4.53 1.09
C TYR A 60 1.13 -3.33 0.20
N LEU A 61 0.74 -3.55 -1.05
CA LEU A 61 0.28 -2.48 -1.93
C LEU A 61 -1.07 -1.88 -1.48
N GLU A 62 -1.97 -2.69 -0.93
CA GLU A 62 -3.22 -2.22 -0.33
C GLU A 62 -2.94 -1.34 0.89
N ILE A 63 -2.07 -1.80 1.80
CA ILE A 63 -1.63 -1.04 2.98
C ILE A 63 -0.97 0.28 2.55
N ALA A 64 -0.03 0.24 1.61
CA ALA A 64 0.62 1.45 1.10
C ALA A 64 -0.40 2.43 0.49
N SER A 65 -1.39 1.94 -0.24
CA SER A 65 -2.45 2.78 -0.80
C SER A 65 -3.29 3.46 0.28
N GLU A 66 -3.65 2.74 1.35
CA GLU A 66 -4.37 3.30 2.49
C GLU A 66 -3.54 4.34 3.24
N ARG A 67 -2.27 4.04 3.52
CA ARG A 67 -1.36 4.97 4.19
C ARG A 67 -1.10 6.21 3.35
N LEU A 68 -1.01 6.09 2.04
CA LEU A 68 -0.95 7.24 1.15
C LEU A 68 -2.18 8.14 1.28
N LYS A 69 -3.39 7.57 1.30
CA LYS A 69 -4.62 8.37 1.54
C LYS A 69 -4.58 9.08 2.89
N ALA A 70 -4.08 8.41 3.93
CA ALA A 70 -3.91 9.01 5.25
C ALA A 70 -2.90 10.17 5.22
N ILE A 71 -1.72 10.00 4.60
CA ILE A 71 -0.74 11.07 4.40
C ILE A 71 -1.39 12.29 3.74
N LEU A 72 -2.11 12.08 2.62
CA LEU A 72 -2.75 13.17 1.88
C LEU A 72 -3.84 13.89 2.68
N SER A 73 -4.60 13.16 3.50
CA SER A 73 -5.66 13.73 4.34
C SER A 73 -5.10 14.50 5.53
N LEU A 74 -4.14 13.90 6.25
CA LEU A 74 -3.54 14.45 7.46
C LEU A 74 -2.66 15.67 7.14
N ALA A 75 -1.87 15.60 6.08
CA ALA A 75 -1.00 16.71 5.71
C ALA A 75 -1.78 17.94 5.25
N ARG A 76 -2.93 17.76 4.59
CA ARG A 76 -3.84 18.87 4.26
C ARG A 76 -4.45 19.53 5.49
N LYS A 77 -4.61 18.78 6.59
CA LYS A 77 -5.10 19.29 7.87
C LYS A 77 -4.01 19.90 8.74
N GLY A 78 -2.74 19.83 8.32
CA GLY A 78 -1.61 20.28 9.11
C GLY A 78 -1.27 19.36 10.29
N ASP A 79 -1.78 18.13 10.33
CA ASP A 79 -1.49 17.17 11.40
C ASP A 79 -0.12 16.54 11.20
N GLU A 80 0.89 17.11 11.85
CA GLU A 80 2.29 16.72 11.70
C GLU A 80 2.59 15.33 12.26
N GLU A 81 2.09 15.01 13.46
CA GLU A 81 2.34 13.72 14.09
C GLU A 81 1.62 12.59 13.34
N GLY A 82 0.36 12.79 12.97
CA GLY A 82 -0.40 11.84 12.17
C GLY A 82 0.23 11.62 10.80
N THR A 83 0.70 12.69 10.15
CA THR A 83 1.41 12.59 8.86
C THR A 83 2.69 11.78 9.01
N ALA A 84 3.49 12.01 10.05
CA ALA A 84 4.74 11.29 10.27
C ALA A 84 4.53 9.79 10.48
N LYS A 85 3.51 9.42 11.27
CA LYS A 85 3.12 8.01 11.47
C LYS A 85 2.65 7.37 10.16
N ALA A 86 1.80 8.05 9.40
CA ALA A 86 1.30 7.57 8.12
C ALA A 86 2.42 7.41 7.08
N VAL A 87 3.37 8.35 7.02
CA VAL A 87 4.58 8.28 6.18
C VAL A 87 5.44 7.07 6.56
N THR A 88 5.67 6.84 7.85
CA THR A 88 6.46 5.69 8.32
C THR A 88 5.81 4.38 7.89
N ALA A 89 4.50 4.22 8.13
CA ALA A 89 3.75 3.03 7.72
C ALA A 89 3.74 2.82 6.21
N TYR A 90 3.57 3.90 5.43
CA TYR A 90 3.66 3.86 3.97
C TYR A 90 5.03 3.35 3.50
N ARG A 91 6.12 3.92 4.02
CA ARG A 91 7.49 3.54 3.63
C ARG A 91 7.79 2.09 3.94
N THR A 92 7.34 1.60 5.10
CA THR A 92 7.45 0.19 5.50
C THR A 92 6.70 -0.70 4.52
N ALA A 93 5.44 -0.37 4.20
CA ALA A 93 4.63 -1.18 3.29
C ALA A 93 5.21 -1.23 1.87
N VAL A 94 5.66 -0.09 1.32
CA VAL A 94 6.25 -0.05 -0.04
C VAL A 94 7.57 -0.81 -0.12
N SER A 95 8.41 -0.72 0.91
CA SER A 95 9.67 -1.49 0.95
C SER A 95 9.40 -3.00 1.09
N ALA A 96 8.44 -3.38 1.94
CA ALA A 96 8.07 -4.79 2.10
C ALA A 96 7.39 -5.39 0.86
N ALA A 97 6.70 -4.57 0.06
CA ALA A 97 6.19 -4.96 -1.26
C ALA A 97 7.33 -5.35 -2.20
N GLU A 98 8.40 -4.55 -2.25
CA GLU A 98 9.62 -4.87 -3.02
C GLU A 98 10.28 -6.16 -2.50
N ASP A 99 10.46 -6.29 -1.18
CA ASP A 99 11.04 -7.48 -0.57
C ASP A 99 10.24 -8.75 -0.88
N SER A 100 8.91 -8.64 -0.94
CA SER A 100 8.04 -9.77 -1.31
C SER A 100 8.34 -10.25 -2.73
N VAL A 101 8.52 -9.32 -3.66
CA VAL A 101 8.92 -9.65 -5.05
C VAL A 101 10.29 -10.29 -5.09
N ALA A 102 11.28 -9.71 -4.38
CA ALA A 102 12.63 -10.25 -4.31
C ALA A 102 12.67 -11.67 -3.74
N LYS A 103 11.91 -11.95 -2.67
CA LYS A 103 11.74 -13.30 -2.10
C LYS A 103 11.15 -14.28 -3.12
N GLY A 104 10.17 -13.84 -3.90
CA GLY A 104 9.59 -14.67 -4.97
C GLY A 104 10.61 -15.04 -6.03
N GLN A 105 11.42 -14.07 -6.48
CA GLN A 105 12.51 -14.31 -7.44
C GLN A 105 13.58 -15.23 -6.88
N ALA A 106 13.99 -15.03 -5.62
CA ALA A 106 14.98 -15.88 -4.95
C ALA A 106 14.49 -17.34 -4.80
N ALA A 107 13.17 -17.54 -4.66
CA ALA A 107 12.54 -18.85 -4.69
C ALA A 107 12.37 -19.44 -6.11
N GLY A 108 12.94 -18.82 -7.14
CA GLY A 108 12.86 -19.27 -8.53
C GLY A 108 11.52 -19.02 -9.22
N LYS A 109 10.62 -18.22 -8.62
CA LYS A 109 9.30 -17.94 -9.22
C LYS A 109 9.42 -16.87 -10.30
N ASN A 110 8.59 -17.00 -11.34
CA ASN A 110 8.42 -15.95 -12.34
C ASN A 110 7.59 -14.79 -11.76
N MET A 111 8.27 -13.73 -11.31
CA MET A 111 7.65 -12.56 -10.69
C MET A 111 7.37 -11.40 -11.67
N LYS A 112 7.38 -11.63 -12.99
CA LYS A 112 7.21 -10.53 -13.99
C LYS A 112 5.90 -9.77 -13.78
N LYS A 113 4.78 -10.47 -13.56
CA LYS A 113 3.46 -9.85 -13.30
C LYS A 113 3.44 -9.05 -11.99
N ALA A 114 4.10 -9.58 -10.96
CA ALA A 114 4.24 -8.93 -9.67
C ALA A 114 5.05 -7.63 -9.78
N LEU A 115 6.19 -7.65 -10.49
CA LEU A 115 6.98 -6.47 -10.83
C LEU A 115 6.17 -5.41 -11.58
N MET A 116 5.43 -5.79 -12.63
CA MET A 116 4.56 -4.85 -13.36
C MET A 116 3.51 -4.21 -12.44
N SER A 117 2.95 -4.98 -11.51
CA SER A 117 1.96 -4.49 -10.55
C SER A 117 2.57 -3.49 -9.58
N LEU A 118 3.77 -3.78 -9.06
CA LEU A 118 4.54 -2.87 -8.20
C LEU A 118 4.94 -1.59 -8.93
N GLN A 119 5.39 -1.69 -10.19
CA GLN A 119 5.74 -0.53 -11.02
C GLN A 119 4.51 0.37 -11.25
N LYS A 120 3.36 -0.23 -11.57
CA LYS A 120 2.11 0.52 -11.79
C LYS A 120 1.64 1.21 -10.51
N ALA A 121 1.76 0.55 -9.35
CA ALA A 121 1.38 1.13 -8.07
C ALA A 121 2.29 2.30 -7.69
N THR A 122 3.61 2.11 -7.74
CA THR A 122 4.59 3.16 -7.42
C THR A 122 4.48 4.38 -8.34
N ARG A 123 4.25 4.21 -9.65
CA ARG A 123 3.94 5.35 -10.54
C ARG A 123 2.75 6.19 -10.07
N LYS A 124 1.67 5.53 -9.64
CA LYS A 124 0.47 6.22 -9.12
C LYS A 124 0.75 6.91 -7.78
N PHE A 125 1.51 6.26 -6.91
CA PHE A 125 1.89 6.84 -5.63
C PHE A 125 2.78 8.07 -5.82
N ASN A 126 3.81 7.96 -6.65
CA ASN A 126 4.70 9.05 -7.04
C ASN A 126 3.93 10.26 -7.54
N PHE A 127 2.98 10.05 -8.47
CA PHE A 127 2.12 11.12 -8.96
C PHE A 127 1.32 11.81 -7.84
N SER A 128 0.74 11.03 -6.93
CA SER A 128 -0.07 11.57 -5.83
C SER A 128 0.76 12.33 -4.79
N LEU A 129 1.96 11.83 -4.48
CA LEU A 129 2.89 12.44 -3.53
C LEU A 129 3.47 13.74 -4.10
N LEU A 130 3.83 13.76 -5.38
CA LEU A 130 4.30 14.97 -6.06
C LEU A 130 3.24 16.08 -6.01
N GLN A 131 1.98 15.74 -6.32
CA GLN A 131 0.87 16.69 -6.20
C GLN A 131 0.64 17.18 -4.77
N ALA A 132 0.99 16.37 -3.76
CA ALA A 132 0.83 16.76 -2.37
C ALA A 132 1.89 17.80 -1.97
N LEU A 133 3.14 17.66 -2.42
CA LEU A 133 4.24 18.57 -2.10
C LEU A 133 3.92 20.04 -2.45
N GLU A 134 3.16 20.26 -3.52
CA GLU A 134 2.73 21.60 -3.96
C GLU A 134 1.65 22.22 -3.05
N LYS A 135 0.88 21.39 -2.33
CA LYS A 135 -0.36 21.79 -1.66
C LYS A 135 -0.28 21.76 -0.13
N VAL A 136 0.74 21.12 0.42
CA VAL A 136 0.89 20.94 1.87
C VAL A 136 1.72 22.05 2.52
N PRO A 137 1.49 22.30 3.82
CA PRO A 137 2.33 23.20 4.61
C PRO A 137 3.82 22.87 4.52
N GLU A 138 4.66 23.90 4.59
CA GLU A 138 6.12 23.76 4.40
C GLU A 138 6.77 22.82 5.42
N ASN A 139 6.31 22.86 6.69
CA ASN A 139 6.78 21.96 7.75
C ASN A 139 6.50 20.47 7.47
N LEU A 140 5.53 20.15 6.61
CA LEU A 140 5.17 18.78 6.25
C LEU A 140 5.82 18.29 4.96
N ARG A 141 6.40 19.20 4.16
CA ARG A 141 7.01 18.85 2.86
C ARG A 141 8.10 17.81 3.00
N GLN A 142 8.96 17.91 4.02
CA GLN A 142 10.03 16.93 4.24
C GLN A 142 9.49 15.52 4.50
N GLN A 143 8.40 15.40 5.25
CA GLN A 143 7.80 14.09 5.53
C GLN A 143 7.24 13.46 4.25
N ILE A 144 6.51 14.23 3.45
CA ILE A 144 5.96 13.76 2.16
C ILE A 144 7.07 13.46 1.16
N GLN A 145 8.11 14.29 1.12
CA GLN A 145 9.29 14.08 0.28
C GLN A 145 9.94 12.73 0.59
N SER A 146 10.08 12.37 1.87
CA SER A 146 10.64 11.07 2.25
C SER A 146 9.80 9.88 1.78
N ALA A 147 8.47 10.01 1.73
CA ALA A 147 7.58 9.00 1.17
C ALA A 147 7.74 8.89 -0.36
N TYR A 148 7.87 10.05 -1.03
CA TYR A 148 8.10 10.12 -2.47
C TYR A 148 9.40 9.43 -2.87
N GLU A 149 10.50 9.71 -2.18
CA GLU A 149 11.82 9.13 -2.45
C GLU A 149 11.83 7.60 -2.35
N VAL A 150 11.18 7.02 -1.33
CA VAL A 150 11.07 5.55 -1.21
C VAL A 150 10.29 4.97 -2.39
N SER A 151 9.20 5.61 -2.79
CA SER A 151 8.38 5.11 -3.89
C SER A 151 9.06 5.25 -5.25
N LEU A 152 9.83 6.32 -5.46
CA LEU A 152 10.66 6.54 -6.64
C LEU A 152 11.78 5.50 -6.73
N ARG A 153 12.52 5.29 -5.63
CA ARG A 153 13.58 4.26 -5.56
C ARG A 153 13.05 2.88 -5.96
N VAL A 154 11.88 2.49 -5.44
CA VAL A 154 11.27 1.19 -5.77
C VAL A 154 10.83 1.14 -7.22
N GLN A 155 10.25 2.22 -7.75
CA GLN A 155 9.90 2.30 -9.17
C GLN A 155 11.12 2.09 -10.07
N ASP A 156 12.25 2.72 -9.75
CA ASP A 156 13.49 2.64 -10.53
C ASP A 156 14.09 1.24 -10.44
N SER A 157 14.19 0.68 -9.23
CA SER A 157 14.60 -0.71 -8.99
C SER A 157 13.79 -1.71 -9.83
N VAL A 158 12.46 -1.58 -9.81
CA VAL A 158 11.56 -2.45 -10.57
C VAL A 158 11.71 -2.26 -12.08
N SER A 159 11.91 -1.03 -12.54
CA SER A 159 12.11 -0.74 -13.98
C SER A 159 13.39 -1.42 -14.49
N ILE A 160 14.49 -1.32 -13.74
CA ILE A 160 15.75 -2.01 -14.05
C ILE A 160 15.55 -3.53 -14.08
N GLN A 161 14.79 -4.09 -13.14
CA GLN A 161 14.52 -5.52 -13.10
C GLN A 161 13.68 -5.99 -14.31
N LEU A 162 12.66 -5.23 -14.71
CA LEU A 162 11.82 -5.56 -15.86
C LEU A 162 12.63 -5.50 -17.17
N GLU A 163 13.48 -4.50 -17.35
CA GLU A 163 14.37 -4.42 -18.53
C GLU A 163 15.30 -5.63 -18.62
N LYS A 164 15.85 -6.09 -17.49
CA LYS A 164 16.71 -7.29 -17.44
C LYS A 164 15.95 -8.57 -17.82
N ILE A 165 14.64 -8.62 -17.56
CA ILE A 165 13.79 -9.75 -17.92
C ILE A 165 13.43 -9.70 -19.41
N GLU A 166 13.26 -8.51 -19.99
CA GLU A 166 12.89 -8.35 -21.41
C GLU A 166 14.07 -8.53 -22.38
N LYS A 167 15.29 -8.32 -21.90
CA LYS A 167 16.53 -8.54 -22.67
C LYS A 167 17.04 -9.99 -22.64
N LYS A 168 16.38 -10.88 -21.88
CA LYS A 168 16.66 -12.31 -21.79
C LYS A 168 15.67 -13.10 -22.63
#